data_AF-A0A0C9XG13-F1
#
_entry.id   AF-A0A0C9XG13-F1
#
_cell.length_a   1.000
_cell.length_b   1.000
_cell.length_c   1.000
_cell.angle_alpha   90.00
_cell.angle_beta   90.00
_cell.angle_gamma   90.00
#
_symmetry.space_group_name_H-M   'P 1'
#
loop_
_entity.id
_entity.type
_entity.pdbx_description
1 polymer ?
#
loop_
_entity_poly.entity_id
_entity_poly.type
_entity_poly.pdbx_seq_one_letter_code
_entity_poly.pdbx_strand_id
1 'polypeptide(L)'
;MSGTRDFDWDERIPLITDLNYRDVIVDEELSTEEEEKRVWFLIIFVSPVSAKTVTAGQPDGISKYVDTVFDRAYNHTLEKGDLPHVRFGRIGYLDVTSITTKAPTLVVLKDRGQTLRFYQAGRMHLNAELLYQFLKEEAWRMREPWRSAFSPGGQRADRTFFMLGRE
;
A
#
# COMPACT_ATOMS: atom_id res chain seq x y z
N MET A 1 28.12 20.84 3.65
CA MET A 1 26.68 21.06 3.88
C MET A 1 25.92 20.08 3.00
N SER A 2 25.48 18.95 3.57
CA SER A 2 24.76 17.92 2.83
C SER A 2 23.33 18.39 2.60
N GLY A 3 22.97 18.66 1.36
CA GLY A 3 21.60 18.99 0.98
C GLY A 3 20.74 17.74 1.01
N THR A 4 20.21 17.38 2.18
CA THR A 4 19.11 16.44 2.27
C THR A 4 17.90 17.12 1.64
N ARG A 5 17.48 16.65 0.46
CA ARG A 5 16.23 17.09 -0.13
C ARG A 5 15.11 16.55 0.75
N ASP A 6 14.43 17.44 1.48
CA ASP A 6 13.17 17.15 2.15
C ASP A 6 12.19 16.66 1.08
N PHE A 7 11.99 15.35 1.04
CA PHE A 7 10.76 14.81 0.48
C PHE A 7 9.74 14.91 1.61
N ASP A 8 8.67 15.65 1.35
CA ASP A 8 7.53 15.91 2.23
C ASP A 8 6.72 14.61 2.47
N TRP A 9 7.37 13.61 3.07
CA TRP A 9 6.79 12.32 3.43
C TRP A 9 6.22 12.41 4.85
N ASP A 10 4.98 11.95 5.03
CA ASP A 10 4.42 11.79 6.37
C ASP A 10 5.05 10.56 7.06
N GLU A 11 6.05 10.80 7.92
CA GLU A 11 6.79 9.75 8.66
C GLU A 11 5.89 8.91 9.58
N ARG A 12 4.66 9.36 9.88
CA ARG A 12 3.70 8.59 10.68
C ARG A 12 3.15 7.38 9.91
N ILE A 13 3.28 7.40 8.58
CA ILE A 13 2.92 6.28 7.71
C ILE A 13 4.21 5.56 7.30
N PRO A 14 4.48 4.34 7.81
CA PRO A 14 5.74 3.66 7.57
C PRO A 14 5.96 3.31 6.10
N LEU A 15 7.21 3.46 5.66
CA LEU A 15 7.69 2.89 4.40
C LEU A 15 8.02 1.42 4.60
N ILE A 16 7.32 0.58 3.85
CA ILE A 16 7.43 -0.87 3.85
C ILE A 16 8.27 -1.27 2.63
N THR A 17 9.29 -2.06 2.91
CA THR A 17 10.33 -2.52 1.99
C THR A 17 10.52 -4.02 2.16
N ASP A 18 11.23 -4.66 1.24
CA ASP A 18 11.58 -6.08 1.37
C ASP A 18 12.38 -6.38 2.65
N LEU A 19 13.07 -5.37 3.21
CA LEU A 19 13.89 -5.52 4.42
C LEU A 19 13.09 -5.52 5.72
N ASN A 20 11.94 -4.84 5.76
CA ASN A 20 11.15 -4.66 6.99
C ASN A 20 9.72 -5.21 6.89
N TYR A 21 9.28 -5.68 5.72
CA TYR A 21 7.93 -6.21 5.52
C TYR A 21 7.58 -7.31 6.52
N ARG A 22 8.52 -8.23 6.76
CA ARG A 22 8.32 -9.32 7.70
C ARG A 22 8.03 -8.79 9.11
N ASP A 23 8.90 -7.93 9.61
CA ASP A 23 8.80 -7.41 10.98
C ASP A 23 7.56 -6.52 11.16
N VAL A 24 7.22 -5.72 10.14
CA VAL A 24 6.12 -4.73 10.22
C VAL A 24 4.75 -5.36 10.01
N ILE A 25 4.62 -6.34 9.10
CA ILE A 25 3.33 -6.91 8.70
C ILE A 25 3.15 -8.35 9.18
N VAL A 26 4.15 -9.21 8.96
CA VAL A 26 3.99 -10.66 9.19
C VAL A 26 4.12 -10.98 10.67
N ASP A 27 5.15 -10.45 11.30
CA ASP A 27 5.52 -10.70 12.68
C ASP A 27 5.00 -9.57 13.61
N GLU A 28 3.99 -8.79 13.16
CA GLU A 28 3.31 -7.77 13.97
C GLU A 28 2.78 -8.40 15.28
N GLU A 29 3.19 -7.85 16.42
CA GLU A 29 2.71 -8.30 17.73
C GLU A 29 1.24 -7.86 17.91
N LEU A 30 0.34 -8.85 17.92
CA LEU A 30 -1.11 -8.65 18.00
C LEU A 30 -1.71 -9.67 18.97
N SER A 31 -2.70 -9.24 19.73
CA SER A 31 -3.64 -10.18 20.36
C SER A 31 -4.50 -10.89 19.30
N THR A 32 -5.13 -12.00 19.66
CA THR A 32 -6.02 -12.76 18.77
C THR A 32 -7.15 -11.87 18.21
N GLU A 33 -7.75 -11.04 19.07
CA GLU A 33 -8.84 -10.15 18.70
C GLU A 33 -8.39 -9.02 17.76
N GLU A 34 -7.16 -8.53 17.94
CA GLU A 34 -6.56 -7.54 17.04
C GLU A 34 -6.20 -8.16 15.69
N GLU A 35 -5.66 -9.38 15.67
CA GLU A 35 -5.29 -10.09 14.46
C GLU A 35 -6.48 -10.32 13.53
N GLU A 36 -7.63 -10.75 14.07
CA GLU A 36 -8.86 -10.92 13.31
C GLU A 36 -9.30 -9.63 12.61
N LYS A 37 -9.16 -8.50 13.31
CA LYS A 37 -9.64 -7.19 12.84
C LYS A 37 -8.59 -6.43 12.04
N ARG A 38 -7.30 -6.70 12.21
CA ARG A 38 -6.20 -5.93 11.61
C ARG A 38 -6.36 -5.85 10.10
N VAL A 39 -6.25 -4.62 9.59
CA VAL A 39 -6.23 -4.31 8.16
C VAL A 39 -5.05 -3.39 7.90
N TRP A 40 -4.23 -3.73 6.93
CA TRP A 40 -3.23 -2.83 6.38
C TRP A 40 -3.77 -2.23 5.09
N PHE A 41 -3.92 -0.91 5.07
CA PHE A 41 -4.25 -0.13 3.89
C PHE A 41 -2.97 0.49 3.34
N LEU A 42 -2.55 0.03 2.17
CA LEU A 42 -1.25 0.35 1.60
C LEU A 42 -1.40 1.13 0.29
N ILE A 43 -0.45 2.01 0.01
CA ILE A 43 -0.26 2.62 -1.30
C ILE A 43 1.06 2.15 -1.90
N ILE A 44 0.99 1.61 -3.11
CA ILE A 44 2.16 1.37 -3.97
C ILE A 44 2.30 2.60 -4.87
N PHE A 45 3.42 3.31 -4.75
CA PHE A 45 3.66 4.55 -5.47
C PHE A 45 5.06 4.53 -6.13
N VAL A 46 5.22 5.30 -7.21
CA VAL A 46 6.54 5.56 -7.79
C VAL A 46 7.11 6.80 -7.12
N SER A 47 8.22 6.64 -6.40
CA SER A 47 8.91 7.77 -5.78
C SER A 47 9.65 8.61 -6.82
N PRO A 48 9.55 9.96 -6.80
CA PRO A 48 10.28 10.83 -7.70
C PRO A 48 11.82 10.80 -7.48
N VAL A 49 12.31 10.32 -6.33
CA VAL A 49 13.78 10.13 -6.12
C VAL A 49 14.32 9.00 -7.00
N SER A 50 13.44 8.05 -7.30
CA SER A 50 13.64 6.86 -8.11
C SER A 50 13.30 7.10 -9.59
N ALA A 51 12.52 8.15 -9.88
CA ALA A 51 12.16 8.61 -11.23
C ALA A 51 13.30 9.28 -12.00
N LYS A 52 14.48 9.52 -11.40
CA LYS A 52 15.63 10.00 -12.16
C LYS A 52 16.15 8.96 -13.18
N THR A 53 15.73 7.70 -13.06
CA THR A 53 16.21 6.59 -13.89
C THR A 53 15.10 5.76 -14.54
N VAL A 54 13.83 5.97 -14.20
CA VAL A 54 12.71 5.20 -14.77
C VAL A 54 11.86 6.10 -15.66
N THR A 55 12.24 6.08 -16.94
CA THR A 55 11.41 6.39 -18.13
C THR A 55 10.49 7.60 -18.04
N ALA A 56 10.89 8.66 -18.74
CA ALA A 56 10.03 9.71 -19.26
C ALA A 56 8.73 9.09 -19.83
N GLY A 57 7.60 9.20 -19.11
CA GLY A 57 6.33 8.65 -19.60
C GLY A 57 5.21 8.48 -18.59
N GLN A 58 5.47 8.43 -17.27
CA GLN A 58 4.41 8.50 -16.26
C GLN A 58 4.14 9.97 -15.91
N PRO A 59 2.90 10.48 -16.01
CA PRO A 59 2.61 11.84 -15.55
C PRO A 59 2.74 11.89 -14.02
N ASP A 60 3.84 12.49 -13.55
CA ASP A 60 4.18 12.68 -12.13
C ASP A 60 3.01 13.21 -11.28
N GLY A 61 2.06 13.91 -11.91
CA GLY A 61 0.87 14.47 -11.26
C GLY A 61 -0.09 13.43 -10.66
N ILE A 62 -0.26 12.25 -11.26
CA ILE A 62 -1.25 11.27 -10.76
C ILE A 62 -0.75 10.57 -9.50
N SER A 63 0.50 10.09 -9.48
CA SER A 63 1.09 9.44 -8.30
C SER A 63 1.13 10.39 -7.11
N LYS A 64 1.57 11.64 -7.33
CA LYS A 64 1.59 12.67 -6.27
C LYS A 64 0.19 13.00 -5.76
N TYR A 65 -0.80 13.11 -6.67
CA TYR A 65 -2.19 13.35 -6.28
C TYR A 65 -2.75 12.24 -5.40
N VAL A 66 -2.56 10.97 -5.81
CA VAL A 66 -3.07 9.82 -5.03
C VAL A 66 -2.38 9.74 -3.67
N ASP A 67 -1.08 9.99 -3.60
CA ASP A 67 -0.33 10.03 -2.34
C ASP A 67 -0.83 11.16 -1.41
N THR A 68 -1.09 12.36 -1.94
CA THR A 68 -1.71 13.46 -1.17
C THR A 68 -3.10 13.09 -0.65
N VAL A 69 -3.91 12.40 -1.47
CA VAL A 69 -5.24 11.94 -1.05
C VAL A 69 -5.11 10.86 0.03
N PHE A 70 -4.09 10.01 -0.05
CA PHE A 70 -3.79 8.97 0.94
C PHE A 70 -3.43 9.58 2.30
N ASP A 71 -2.57 10.60 2.36
CA ASP A 71 -2.26 11.33 3.61
C ASP A 71 -3.48 12.02 4.21
N ARG A 72 -4.33 12.60 3.36
CA ARG A 72 -5.59 13.20 3.84
C ARG A 72 -6.53 12.14 4.40
N ALA A 73 -6.61 10.96 3.78
CA ALA A 73 -7.42 9.85 4.29
C ALA A 73 -6.88 9.33 5.63
N TYR A 74 -5.56 9.25 5.78
CA TYR A 74 -4.91 8.90 7.05
C TYR A 74 -5.28 9.89 8.16
N ASN A 75 -5.08 11.19 7.92
CA ASN A 75 -5.43 12.25 8.88
C ASN A 75 -6.92 12.21 9.23
N HIS A 76 -7.80 12.08 8.23
CA HIS A 76 -9.23 11.99 8.46
C HIS A 76 -9.60 10.76 9.32
N THR A 77 -8.94 9.62 9.08
CA THR A 77 -9.15 8.41 9.88
C THR A 77 -8.70 8.60 11.32
N LEU A 78 -7.57 9.29 11.56
CA LEU A 78 -7.11 9.64 12.90
C LEU A 78 -8.06 10.61 13.61
N GLU A 79 -8.57 11.62 12.91
CA GLU A 79 -9.53 12.60 13.44
C GLU A 79 -10.83 11.93 13.90
N LYS A 80 -11.31 10.92 13.16
CA LYS A 80 -12.51 10.15 13.51
C LYS A 80 -12.27 9.16 14.65
N GLY A 81 -11.08 8.53 14.68
CA GLY A 81 -10.66 7.64 15.76
C GLY A 81 -11.45 6.33 15.87
N ASP A 82 -12.30 6.01 14.89
CA ASP A 82 -13.20 4.84 14.91
C ASP A 82 -12.68 3.63 14.12
N LEU A 83 -11.50 3.72 13.52
CA LEU A 83 -10.83 2.63 12.78
C LEU A 83 -9.44 2.24 13.37
N PRO A 84 -9.31 1.94 14.69
CA PRO A 84 -8.01 1.63 15.31
C PRO A 84 -7.35 0.33 14.78
N HIS A 85 -8.15 -0.53 14.14
CA HIS A 85 -7.68 -1.78 13.53
C HIS A 85 -7.04 -1.55 12.15
N VAL A 86 -7.22 -0.38 11.53
CA VAL A 86 -6.64 -0.05 10.23
C VAL A 86 -5.27 0.62 10.42
N ARG A 87 -4.23 0.04 9.81
CA ARG A 87 -2.89 0.62 9.70
C ARG A 87 -2.66 1.12 8.27
N PHE A 88 -1.98 2.24 8.14
CA PHE A 88 -1.59 2.79 6.85
C PHE A 88 -0.13 2.45 6.59
N GLY A 89 0.23 2.19 5.34
CA GLY A 89 1.62 1.94 4.95
C GLY A 89 1.90 2.32 3.51
N ARG A 90 3.16 2.54 3.21
CA ARG A 90 3.65 2.90 1.88
C ARG A 90 4.56 1.82 1.35
N ILE A 91 4.48 1.52 0.05
CA ILE A 91 5.42 0.63 -0.64
C ILE A 91 6.01 1.40 -1.82
N GLY A 92 7.32 1.61 -1.79
CA GLY A 92 8.06 2.21 -2.90
C GLY A 92 8.21 1.22 -4.04
N TYR A 93 7.72 1.56 -5.23
CA TYR A 93 7.77 0.69 -6.41
C TYR A 93 9.18 0.25 -6.81
N LEU A 94 10.22 1.04 -6.51
CA LEU A 94 11.62 0.67 -6.79
C LEU A 94 12.34 0.04 -5.59
N ASP A 95 11.83 0.23 -4.37
CA ASP A 95 12.37 -0.37 -3.14
C ASP A 95 11.87 -1.81 -2.94
N VAL A 96 10.91 -2.21 -3.76
CA VAL A 96 10.25 -3.50 -3.79
C VAL A 96 10.17 -3.91 -5.26
N THR A 97 11.25 -4.54 -5.76
CA THR A 97 11.38 -5.01 -7.16
C THR A 97 10.38 -6.12 -7.52
N SER A 98 9.57 -6.50 -6.54
CA SER A 98 8.80 -7.70 -6.42
C SER A 98 7.30 -7.50 -6.64
N ILE A 99 6.83 -6.24 -6.82
CA ILE A 99 5.42 -5.85 -7.01
C ILE A 99 5.25 -4.95 -8.26
N THR A 100 5.17 -5.52 -9.47
CA THR A 100 4.63 -4.82 -10.64
C THR A 100 3.12 -4.87 -10.63
N THR A 101 2.53 -3.93 -9.89
CA THR A 101 1.21 -3.44 -10.23
C THR A 101 1.36 -2.06 -10.86
N LYS A 102 0.49 -1.69 -11.81
CA LYS A 102 0.49 -0.34 -12.39
C LYS A 102 0.31 0.68 -11.26
N ALA A 103 1.37 1.38 -10.90
CA ALA A 103 1.33 2.43 -9.90
C ALA A 103 0.60 3.68 -10.45
N PRO A 104 -0.06 4.48 -9.59
CA PRO A 104 -0.34 4.20 -8.18
C PRO A 104 -1.43 3.14 -8.00
N THR A 105 -1.27 2.27 -7.01
CA THR A 105 -2.25 1.23 -6.65
C THR A 105 -2.47 1.23 -5.14
N LEU A 106 -3.73 1.12 -4.74
CA LEU A 106 -4.11 0.91 -3.34
C LEU A 106 -4.24 -0.58 -3.08
N VAL A 107 -3.81 -1.03 -1.90
CA VAL A 107 -3.86 -2.43 -1.49
C VAL A 107 -4.51 -2.54 -0.13
N VAL A 108 -5.43 -3.48 0.01
CA VAL A 108 -5.92 -3.93 1.31
C VAL A 108 -5.27 -5.27 1.60
N LEU A 109 -4.52 -5.32 2.70
CA LEU A 109 -3.80 -6.48 3.17
C LEU A 109 -4.36 -6.93 4.53
N LYS A 110 -4.57 -8.24 4.67
CA LYS A 110 -5.05 -8.91 5.88
C LYS A 110 -4.28 -10.20 6.14
N ASP A 111 -4.51 -10.77 7.32
CA ASP A 111 -4.08 -12.10 7.71
C ASP A 111 -2.56 -12.24 7.61
N ARG A 112 -1.82 -11.33 8.25
CA ARG A 112 -0.33 -11.29 8.23
C ARG A 112 0.26 -11.37 6.82
N GLY A 113 -0.37 -10.68 5.86
CA GLY A 113 0.08 -10.64 4.47
C GLY A 113 -0.41 -11.79 3.60
N GLN A 114 -1.24 -12.70 4.12
CA GLN A 114 -1.75 -13.83 3.33
C GLN A 114 -2.90 -13.44 2.40
N THR A 115 -3.63 -12.37 2.73
CA THR A 115 -4.79 -11.92 1.95
C THR A 115 -4.53 -10.53 1.38
N LEU A 116 -4.43 -10.41 0.05
CA LEU A 116 -4.24 -9.14 -0.64
C LEU A 116 -5.40 -8.83 -1.60
N ARG A 117 -5.78 -7.55 -1.68
CA ARG A 117 -6.74 -7.02 -2.66
C ARG A 117 -6.21 -5.73 -3.25
N PHE A 118 -6.19 -5.62 -4.57
CA PHE A 118 -5.65 -4.47 -5.28
C PHE A 118 -6.75 -3.58 -5.84
N TYR A 119 -6.53 -2.26 -5.85
CA TYR A 119 -7.46 -1.24 -6.36
C TYR A 119 -6.68 -0.21 -7.18
N GLN A 120 -7.03 -0.08 -8.47
CA GLN A 120 -6.35 0.86 -9.36
C GLN A 120 -6.80 2.28 -9.05
N ALA A 121 -5.86 3.10 -8.56
CA ALA A 121 -6.16 4.46 -8.12
C ALA A 121 -6.48 5.41 -9.28
N GLY A 122 -5.88 5.19 -10.47
CA GLY A 122 -6.05 6.08 -11.63
C GLY A 122 -7.44 6.08 -12.28
N ARG A 123 -8.37 5.22 -11.85
CA ARG A 123 -9.76 5.15 -12.38
C ARG A 123 -10.81 5.62 -11.38
N MET A 124 -10.41 5.92 -10.14
CA MET A 124 -11.33 6.30 -9.08
C MET A 124 -11.27 7.81 -8.89
N HIS A 125 -12.42 8.47 -8.74
CA HIS A 125 -12.47 9.82 -8.19
C HIS A 125 -12.13 9.71 -6.70
N LEU A 126 -10.83 9.70 -6.39
CA LEU A 126 -10.34 9.50 -5.04
C LEU A 126 -10.41 10.81 -4.26
N ASN A 127 -11.00 10.77 -3.07
CA ASN A 127 -10.83 11.79 -2.06
C ASN A 127 -10.75 11.13 -0.68
N ALA A 128 -10.34 11.89 0.33
CA ALA A 128 -10.10 11.38 1.68
C ALA A 128 -11.34 10.77 2.33
N GLU A 129 -12.50 11.45 2.19
CA GLU A 129 -13.78 10.98 2.73
C GLU A 129 -14.18 9.65 2.10
N LEU A 130 -14.07 9.51 0.78
CA LEU A 130 -14.40 8.27 0.07
C LEU A 130 -13.48 7.11 0.46
N LEU A 131 -12.18 7.36 0.64
CA LEU A 131 -11.26 6.33 1.13
C LEU A 131 -11.57 5.93 2.57
N TYR A 132 -11.93 6.88 3.42
CA TYR A 132 -12.38 6.59 4.77
C TYR A 132 -13.67 5.77 4.79
N GLN A 133 -14.71 6.15 4.03
CA GLN A 133 -15.95 5.37 3.93
C GLN A 133 -15.69 3.98 3.36
N PHE A 134 -14.82 3.86 2.35
CA PHE A 134 -14.41 2.58 1.79
C PHE A 134 -13.79 1.64 2.84
N LEU A 135 -12.99 2.18 3.77
CA LEU A 135 -12.43 1.41 4.89
C LEU A 135 -13.50 1.09 5.94
N LYS A 136 -14.30 2.09 6.32
CA LYS A 136 -15.33 1.98 7.37
C LYS A 136 -16.45 1.01 7.03
N GLU A 137 -16.95 1.05 5.81
CA GLU A 137 -18.00 0.16 5.32
C GLU A 137 -17.44 -1.21 4.90
N GLU A 138 -16.12 -1.41 5.03
CA GLU A 138 -15.41 -2.57 4.53
C GLU A 138 -15.75 -2.91 3.06
N ALA A 139 -16.00 -1.87 2.25
CA ALA A 139 -16.33 -1.99 0.83
C ALA A 139 -15.25 -2.77 0.05
N TRP A 140 -14.02 -2.81 0.59
CA TRP A 140 -12.94 -3.64 0.09
C TRP A 140 -13.23 -5.15 0.10
N ARG A 141 -14.22 -5.63 0.88
CA ARG A 141 -14.62 -7.04 0.89
C ARG A 141 -15.38 -7.45 -0.37
N MET A 142 -15.95 -6.50 -1.12
CA MET A 142 -16.69 -6.78 -2.35
C MET A 142 -15.81 -7.36 -3.46
N ARG A 143 -14.49 -7.11 -3.40
CA ARG A 143 -13.54 -7.71 -4.33
C ARG A 143 -12.97 -8.98 -3.71
N GLU A 144 -12.94 -10.06 -4.50
CA GLU A 144 -12.26 -11.29 -4.11
C GLU A 144 -10.78 -11.05 -3.80
N PRO A 145 -10.20 -11.77 -2.82
CA PRO A 145 -8.76 -11.83 -2.64
C PRO A 145 -8.05 -12.16 -3.95
N TRP A 146 -6.88 -11.56 -4.13
CA TRP A 146 -6.02 -11.91 -5.24
C TRP A 146 -5.54 -13.36 -5.09
N ARG A 147 -5.96 -14.21 -6.03
CA ARG A 147 -5.58 -15.62 -6.10
C ARG A 147 -4.82 -15.86 -7.39
N SER A 148 -3.55 -16.20 -7.29
CA SER A 148 -2.72 -16.54 -8.45
C SER A 148 -1.63 -17.54 -8.04
N ALA A 149 -0.83 -18.04 -8.98
CA ALA A 149 0.35 -18.84 -8.63
C ALA A 149 1.34 -18.08 -7.72
N PHE A 150 1.25 -16.76 -7.70
CA PHE A 150 2.07 -15.81 -6.96
C PHE A 150 1.32 -15.18 -5.79
N SER A 151 0.11 -15.64 -5.44
CA SER A 151 -0.46 -15.25 -4.15
C SER A 151 0.22 -16.05 -3.03
N PRO A 152 0.19 -15.58 -1.77
CA PRO A 152 0.60 -16.39 -0.63
C PRO A 152 -0.04 -17.79 -0.68
N GLY A 153 0.77 -18.84 -0.48
CA GLY A 153 0.37 -20.24 -0.61
C GLY A 153 0.23 -20.80 -2.05
N GLY A 154 0.42 -19.99 -3.08
CA GLY A 154 0.48 -20.42 -4.48
C GLY A 154 1.74 -21.21 -4.85
N GLN A 155 1.73 -21.92 -6.00
CA GLN A 155 2.84 -22.76 -6.48
C GLN A 155 4.18 -22.03 -6.64
N ARG A 156 4.13 -20.71 -6.78
CA ARG A 156 5.28 -19.83 -6.94
C ARG A 156 5.26 -18.75 -5.87
N ALA A 157 4.75 -19.06 -4.67
CA ALA A 157 4.61 -18.08 -3.59
C ALA A 157 5.95 -17.58 -3.04
N ASP A 158 6.98 -18.45 -3.08
CA ASP A 158 8.39 -18.09 -2.87
C ASP A 158 8.88 -17.03 -3.88
N ARG A 159 8.26 -17.04 -5.08
CA ARG A 159 8.47 -16.11 -6.18
C ARG A 159 7.31 -15.12 -6.34
N THR A 160 6.41 -15.01 -5.37
CA THR A 160 5.44 -13.90 -5.30
C THR A 160 6.19 -12.59 -5.47
N PHE A 161 7.38 -12.55 -4.86
CA PHE A 161 8.29 -11.43 -4.95
C PHE A 161 9.18 -11.39 -6.20
N PHE A 162 9.09 -12.34 -7.13
CA PHE A 162 9.94 -12.40 -8.34
C PHE A 162 9.15 -12.14 -9.64
N MET A 163 7.81 -12.16 -9.59
CA MET A 163 6.97 -12.34 -10.78
C MET A 163 5.67 -11.51 -10.81
N LEU A 164 5.45 -10.54 -9.91
CA LEU A 164 4.70 -9.37 -10.33
C LEU A 164 5.71 -8.56 -11.14
N GLY A 165 6.07 -8.96 -12.37
CA GLY A 165 7.22 -8.38 -13.08
C GLY A 165 7.25 -8.50 -14.60
N ARG A 166 6.35 -9.29 -15.20
CA ARG A 166 6.13 -9.46 -16.64
C ARG A 166 4.67 -9.87 -16.77
N GLU A 167 3.81 -9.18 -17.51
CA GLU A 167 3.86 -8.93 -18.96
C GLU A 167 3.70 -7.44 -19.35
#